data_AF-A0A0Q5E7V2-F1
#
_entry.id   AF-A0A0Q5E7V2-F1
#
_cell.length_a   1.000
_cell.length_b   1.000
_cell.length_c   1.000
_cell.angle_alpha   90.00
_cell.angle_beta   90.00
_cell.angle_gamma   90.00
#
_symmetry.space_group_name_H-M   'P 1'
#
loop_
_entity.id
_entity.type
_entity.pdbx_description
1 polymer ?
#
loop_
_entity_poly.entity_id
_entity_poly.type
_entity_poly.pdbx_seq_one_letter_code
_entity_poly.pdbx_strand_id
1 'polypeptide(L)' 'MSDEFTEANEKVNQQLQYLVGSWYVTSVKAYVMQLTGFEQVWAPDDYPTGEPDIRRLGILLDWRGRIAGFKVG' A
#
# COMPACT_ATOMS: atom_id res chain seq x y z
N MET A 1 -8.73 -13.47 -13.18
CA MET A 1 -7.79 -13.07 -12.09
C MET A 1 -7.59 -11.56 -12.00
N SER A 2 -8.11 -10.73 -12.91
CA SER A 2 -7.78 -9.29 -13.02
C SER A 2 -8.68 -8.32 -12.24
N ASP A 3 -9.96 -8.63 -12.07
CA ASP A 3 -10.94 -7.58 -11.74
C ASP A 3 -10.95 -7.27 -10.24
N GLU A 4 -10.78 -8.30 -9.39
CA GLU A 4 -10.72 -8.15 -7.93
C GLU A 4 -9.49 -7.34 -7.47
N PHE A 5 -8.32 -7.56 -8.08
CA PHE A 5 -7.13 -6.74 -7.81
C PHE A 5 -7.32 -5.30 -8.27
N THR A 6 -8.02 -5.09 -9.39
CA THR A 6 -8.28 -3.74 -9.92
C THR A 6 -9.21 -2.99 -8.98
N GLU A 7 -10.34 -3.60 -8.59
CA GLU A 7 -11.30 -3.03 -7.66
C GLU A 7 -10.66 -2.75 -6.29
N ALA A 8 -9.87 -3.69 -5.76
CA ALA A 8 -9.17 -3.51 -4.50
C ALA A 8 -8.15 -2.35 -4.56
N ASN A 9 -7.42 -2.23 -5.68
CA ASN A 9 -6.49 -1.11 -5.89
C ASN A 9 -7.22 0.23 -5.96
N GLU A 10 -8.32 0.32 -6.69
CA GLU A 10 -9.11 1.55 -6.80
C GLU A 10 -9.66 1.98 -5.44
N LYS A 11 -10.24 1.03 -4.69
CA LYS A 11 -10.78 1.28 -3.35
C LYS A 11 -9.70 1.77 -2.38
N VAL A 12 -8.54 1.10 -2.35
CA VAL A 12 -7.43 1.48 -1.47
C VAL A 12 -6.87 2.85 -1.84
N ASN A 13 -6.64 3.10 -3.13
CA ASN A 13 -6.11 4.39 -3.58
C ASN A 13 -7.11 5.52 -3.31
N GLN A 14 -8.42 5.30 -3.46
CA GLN A 14 -9.44 6.28 -3.07
C GLN A 14 -9.43 6.55 -1.56
N GLN A 15 -9.36 5.50 -0.74
CA GLN A 15 -9.38 5.62 0.72
C GLN A 15 -8.13 6.34 1.25
N LEU A 16 -6.96 6.08 0.68
CA LEU A 16 -5.66 6.57 1.19
C LEU A 16 -5.08 7.74 0.40
N GLN A 17 -5.82 8.30 -0.58
CA GLN A 17 -5.32 9.37 -1.45
C GLN A 17 -4.73 10.55 -0.69
N TYR A 18 -5.30 10.88 0.48
CA TYR A 18 -4.84 11.99 1.32
C TYR A 18 -3.43 11.81 1.91
N LEU A 19 -2.88 10.58 1.89
CA LEU A 19 -1.51 10.30 2.31
C LEU A 19 -0.49 10.55 1.17
N VAL A 20 -0.92 10.56 -0.09
CA VAL A 20 -0.03 10.75 -1.24
C VAL A 20 0.64 12.13 -1.18
N GLY A 21 1.96 12.16 -1.39
CA GLY A 21 2.81 13.34 -1.28
C GLY A 21 3.32 13.64 0.14
N SER A 22 2.79 12.96 1.16
CA SER A 22 3.30 13.05 2.53
C SER A 22 4.57 12.22 2.72
N TRP A 23 5.39 12.59 3.69
CA TRP A 23 6.57 11.81 4.06
C TRP A 23 6.17 10.45 4.61
N TYR A 24 6.84 9.40 4.15
CA TYR A 24 6.72 8.10 4.80
C TYR A 24 7.51 8.09 6.10
N VAL A 25 6.86 7.62 7.16
CA VAL A 25 7.46 7.29 8.44
C VAL A 25 6.94 5.92 8.86
N THR A 26 7.70 5.18 9.66
CA THR A 26 7.39 3.78 10.01
C THR A 26 5.97 3.59 10.58
N SER A 27 5.43 4.58 11.29
CA SER A 27 4.06 4.53 11.83
C SER A 27 2.96 4.49 10.78
N VAL A 28 3.24 4.94 9.54
CA VAL A 28 2.27 4.90 8.43
C VAL A 28 1.84 3.46 8.14
N LYS A 29 2.74 2.47 8.24
CA LYS A 29 2.37 1.06 8.00
C LYS A 29 1.24 0.60 8.91
N ALA A 30 1.40 0.77 10.22
CA ALA A 30 0.40 0.37 11.21
C ALA A 30 -0.93 1.11 11.00
N TYR A 31 -0.85 2.40 10.68
CA TYR A 31 -2.03 3.21 10.39
C TYR A 31 -2.77 2.72 9.13
N VAL A 32 -2.05 2.42 8.05
CA VAL A 32 -2.61 1.88 6.81
C VAL A 32 -3.25 0.51 7.07
N MET A 33 -2.58 -0.40 7.79
CA MET A 33 -3.15 -1.70 8.17
C MET A 33 -4.48 -1.54 8.90
N GLN A 34 -4.55 -0.61 9.86
CA GLN A 34 -5.77 -0.37 10.63
C GLN A 34 -6.91 0.18 9.78
N LEU A 35 -6.62 1.06 8.82
CA LEU A 35 -7.63 1.68 7.96
C LEU A 35 -8.16 0.73 6.88
N THR A 36 -7.29 -0.09 6.30
CA THR A 36 -7.63 -0.89 5.13
C THR A 36 -7.99 -2.34 5.49
N GLY A 37 -7.59 -2.81 6.67
CA GLY A 37 -7.78 -4.19 7.12
C GLY A 37 -6.85 -5.21 6.45
N PHE A 38 -5.85 -4.76 5.70
CA PHE A 38 -4.86 -5.64 5.09
C PHE A 38 -3.99 -6.30 6.16
N GLU A 39 -3.83 -7.62 6.08
CA GLU A 39 -3.05 -8.41 7.04
C GLU A 39 -1.56 -8.10 6.95
N GLN A 40 -1.10 -7.67 5.77
CA GLN A 40 0.30 -7.39 5.48
C GLN A 40 0.41 -6.09 4.68
N VAL A 41 1.16 -5.14 5.24
CA VAL A 41 1.54 -3.90 4.56
C VAL A 41 3.05 -3.82 4.46
N TRP A 42 3.55 -3.69 3.23
CA TRP A 42 4.97 -3.56 2.96
C TRP A 42 5.33 -2.17 2.44
N ALA A 43 6.57 -1.75 2.68
CA ALA A 43 7.21 -0.56 2.12
C ALA A 43 8.44 -1.01 1.32
N PRO A 44 9.07 -0.13 0.51
CA PRO A 44 10.15 -0.53 -0.39
C PRO A 44 11.38 -1.15 0.28
N ASP A 45 11.60 -0.90 1.57
CA ASP A 45 12.68 -1.53 2.36
C ASP A 45 12.33 -2.93 2.89
N ASP A 46 11.09 -3.39 2.71
CA ASP A 46 10.71 -4.76 3.01
C ASP A 46 11.00 -5.66 1.81
N TYR A 47 11.35 -6.91 2.07
CA TYR A 47 11.56 -7.94 1.06
C TYR A 47 10.35 -8.87 0.99
N PRO A 48 9.26 -8.51 0.28
CA PRO A 48 8.11 -9.41 0.15
C PRO A 48 8.48 -10.65 -0.68
N THR A 49 7.89 -11.79 -0.33
CA THR A 49 7.97 -12.99 -1.18
C THR A 49 7.23 -12.72 -2.49
N GLY A 50 7.83 -13.09 -3.64
CA GLY A 50 7.40 -12.66 -4.98
C GLY A 50 6.07 -13.23 -5.51
N GLU A 51 5.26 -13.86 -4.66
CA GLU A 51 3.94 -14.38 -5.03
C GLU A 51 2.86 -13.30 -4.80
N PRO A 52 2.03 -12.98 -5.82
CA PRO A 52 0.93 -12.04 -5.67
C PRO A 52 -0.09 -12.48 -4.61
N ASP A 53 -0.50 -11.56 -3.74
CA ASP A 53 -1.46 -11.82 -2.67
C ASP A 53 -2.46 -10.67 -2.53
N ILE A 54 -3.75 -10.97 -2.71
CA ILE A 54 -4.83 -9.98 -2.63
C ILE A 54 -4.97 -9.38 -1.22
N ARG A 55 -4.40 -10.03 -0.19
CA ARG A 55 -4.41 -9.57 1.20
C ARG A 55 -3.17 -8.74 1.56
N ARG A 56 -2.29 -8.45 0.58
CA ARG A 56 -1.10 -7.61 0.74
C ARG A 56 -1.29 -6.24 0.13
N LEU A 57 -0.72 -5.24 0.79
CA LEU A 57 -0.73 -3.86 0.36
C LEU A 57 0.67 -3.26 0.41
N GLY A 58 1.19 -2.88 -0.74
CA GLY A 58 2.44 -2.13 -0.88
C GLY A 58 2.23 -0.63 -0.80
N ILE A 59 3.09 0.03 -0.03
CA ILE A 59 3.29 1.47 -0.04
C ILE A 59 4.39 1.77 -1.06
N LEU A 60 4.06 2.57 -2.07
CA LEU A 60 5.04 3.02 -3.07
C LEU A 60 5.61 4.35 -2.61
N LEU A 61 6.93 4.50 -2.66
CA LEU A 61 7.62 5.76 -2.35
C LEU A 61 8.21 6.39 -3.61
N ASP A 62 8.24 7.72 -3.64
CA ASP A 62 9.04 8.46 -4.62
C ASP A 62 10.53 8.45 -4.23
N TRP A 63 11.37 9.00 -5.09
CA TRP A 63 12.82 9.10 -4.86
C TRP A 63 13.21 9.95 -3.64
N ARG A 64 12.27 10.72 -3.09
CA ARG A 64 12.46 11.54 -1.89
C ARG A 64 11.99 10.81 -0.63
N GLY A 65 11.38 9.63 -0.72
CA GLY A 65 10.79 8.94 0.43
C GLY A 65 9.41 9.45 0.82
N ARG A 66 8.69 10.11 -0.10
CA ARG A 66 7.28 10.46 0.08
C ARG A 66 6.40 9.38 -0.52
N ILE A 67 5.20 9.23 0.02
CA ILE A 67 4.22 8.27 -0.49
C ILE A 67 3.80 8.69 -1.90
N ALA A 68 4.07 7.83 -2.88
CA ALA A 68 3.69 8.01 -4.27
C ALA A 68 2.35 7.33 -4.61
N GLY A 69 1.97 6.32 -3.84
CA GLY A 69 0.71 5.59 -4.03
C GLY A 69 0.71 4.25 -3.32
N PHE A 70 -0.28 3.43 -3.66
CA PHE A 70 -0.54 2.15 -3.01
C PHE A 70 -0.85 1.07 -4.05
N LYS A 71 -0.40 -0.16 -3.78
CA LYS A 71 -0.61 -1.29 -4.68
C LYS A 71 -0.97 -2.56 -3.90
N VAL A 72 -2.12 -3.13 -4.21
CA VAL A 72 -2.52 -4.47 -3.75
C VAL A 72 -1.72 -5.52 -4.52
N GLY A 73 -1.11 -6.46 -3.81
CA GLY A 73 -0.28 -7.53 -4.39
C GLY A 73 0.84 -8.03 -3.51
#